data_AF-A0AB39KUU4-F1
#
_entry.id   AF-A0AB39KUU4-F1
#
_cell.length_a   1.000
_cell.length_b   1.000
_cell.length_c   1.000
_cell.angle_alpha   90.00
_cell.angle_beta   90.00
_cell.angle_gamma   90.00
#
_symmetry.space_group_name_H-M   'P 1'
#
loop_
_entity.id
_entity.type
_entity.pdbx_description
1 polymer ?
#
loop_
_entity_poly.entity_id
_entity_poly.type
_entity_poly.pdbx_seq_one_letter_code
_entity_poly.pdbx_strand_id
1 'polypeptide(L)'
;MLSGAALSSAAGAQPKPGDDFYAYANDAWLKSTTLPDGRASIDTTALLRDEATVRIRELVQTAGGRVGDYHAAWLDVHAIEARGLAPIKTELAAIAGIGDRKALAAHLGRSMRLDDGGNSRGKAPWACGSTRASTTATAMRRT
;
A
#
# COMPACT_ATOMS: atom_id res chain seq x y z
N MET A 1 13.80 -61.35 -37.95
CA MET A 1 12.59 -60.51 -37.95
C MET A 1 12.57 -59.70 -36.66
N LEU A 2 12.46 -58.37 -36.79
CA LEU A 2 12.06 -57.34 -35.81
C LEU A 2 12.91 -57.25 -34.52
N SER A 3 13.82 -56.27 -34.36
CA SER A 3 13.71 -54.80 -34.27
C SER A 3 13.79 -54.28 -32.82
N GLY A 4 14.96 -53.72 -32.51
CA GLY A 4 15.24 -52.52 -31.73
C GLY A 4 14.25 -52.04 -30.66
N ALA A 5 14.63 -52.22 -29.40
CA ALA A 5 14.19 -51.35 -28.31
C ALA A 5 15.11 -50.12 -28.24
N ALA A 6 14.66 -49.00 -28.81
CA ALA A 6 15.22 -47.69 -28.50
C ALA A 6 14.46 -47.11 -27.30
N LEU A 7 15.09 -47.14 -26.12
CA LEU A 7 14.71 -46.31 -24.98
C LEU A 7 15.03 -44.85 -25.33
N SER A 8 14.09 -44.17 -25.99
CA SER A 8 14.15 -42.73 -26.18
C SER A 8 13.62 -42.04 -24.92
N SER A 9 14.40 -41.09 -24.40
CA SER A 9 14.27 -40.42 -23.11
C SER A 9 12.85 -39.91 -22.81
N ALA A 10 12.26 -40.38 -21.70
CA ALA A 10 11.06 -39.79 -21.15
C ALA A 10 11.37 -38.43 -20.49
N ALA A 11 11.39 -37.37 -21.30
CA ALA A 11 10.88 -36.09 -20.81
C ALA A 11 9.41 -36.33 -20.43
N GLY A 12 9.07 -36.15 -19.15
CA GLY A 12 7.76 -36.55 -18.61
C GLY A 12 6.61 -36.05 -19.49
N ALA A 13 5.76 -36.98 -19.93
CA ALA A 13 4.66 -36.68 -20.85
C ALA A 13 3.75 -35.59 -20.27
N GLN A 14 3.46 -34.57 -21.07
CA GLN A 14 2.46 -33.57 -20.69
C GLN A 14 1.09 -34.24 -20.52
N PRO A 15 0.36 -33.93 -19.43
CA PRO A 15 -0.99 -34.48 -19.23
C PRO A 15 -1.91 -34.02 -20.35
N LYS A 16 -2.86 -34.86 -20.77
CA LYS A 16 -3.82 -34.46 -21.78
C LYS A 16 -4.73 -33.37 -21.22
N PRO A 17 -5.20 -32.40 -22.04
CA PRO A 17 -6.09 -31.34 -21.59
C PRO A 17 -7.37 -31.83 -20.88
N GLY A 18 -7.86 -33.03 -21.21
CA GLY A 18 -9.05 -33.62 -20.60
C GLY A 18 -8.80 -34.31 -19.26
N ASP A 19 -7.55 -34.66 -18.93
CA ASP A 19 -7.20 -35.33 -17.68
C ASP A 19 -6.86 -34.31 -16.59
N ASP A 20 -6.07 -33.27 -16.94
CA ASP A 20 -5.78 -32.12 -16.09
C ASP A 20 -5.43 -30.90 -16.97
N PHE A 21 -6.41 -30.02 -17.17
CA PHE A 21 -6.22 -28.82 -17.97
C PHE A 21 -5.25 -27.82 -17.31
N TYR A 22 -5.21 -27.76 -15.98
CA TYR A 22 -4.36 -26.82 -15.26
C TYR A 22 -2.89 -27.20 -15.42
N ALA A 23 -2.56 -28.47 -15.21
CA ALA A 23 -1.21 -28.98 -15.47
C ALA A 23 -0.86 -28.86 -16.95
N TYR A 24 -1.77 -29.22 -17.87
CA TYR A 24 -1.52 -29.05 -19.30
C TYR A 24 -1.10 -27.61 -19.66
N ALA A 25 -1.83 -26.61 -19.17
CA ALA A 25 -1.58 -25.21 -19.48
C ALA A 25 -0.39 -24.58 -18.72
N ASN A 26 -0.12 -25.01 -17.49
CA ASN A 26 0.80 -24.29 -16.58
C ASN A 26 2.05 -25.08 -16.17
N ASP A 27 2.19 -26.36 -16.53
CA ASP A 27 3.27 -27.23 -16.05
C ASP A 27 4.68 -26.68 -16.35
N ALA A 28 4.87 -26.05 -17.52
CA ALA A 28 6.13 -25.39 -17.84
C ALA A 28 6.45 -24.22 -16.88
N TRP A 29 5.44 -23.44 -16.51
CA TRP A 29 5.59 -22.31 -15.59
C TRP A 29 5.79 -22.79 -14.15
N LEU A 30 5.05 -23.82 -13.72
CA LEU A 30 5.19 -24.42 -12.39
C LEU A 30 6.58 -25.05 -12.17
N LYS A 31 7.17 -25.65 -13.21
CA LYS A 31 8.50 -26.27 -13.14
C LYS A 31 9.65 -25.27 -13.15
N SER A 32 9.46 -24.10 -13.78
CA SER A 32 10.52 -23.11 -13.96
C SER A 32 10.45 -21.95 -12.96
N THR A 33 9.26 -21.65 -12.43
CA THR A 33 9.06 -20.51 -11.54
C THR A 33 9.48 -20.86 -10.12
N THR A 34 10.41 -20.08 -9.58
CA THR A 34 10.78 -20.14 -8.16
C THR A 34 10.00 -19.07 -7.41
N LEU A 35 9.46 -19.41 -6.23
CA LEU A 35 8.83 -18.44 -5.34
C LEU A 35 9.91 -17.51 -4.78
N PRO A 36 9.86 -16.18 -5.04
CA PRO A 36 10.83 -15.25 -4.48
C PRO A 36 10.78 -15.20 -2.95
N ASP A 37 11.93 -14.95 -2.32
CA ASP A 37 12.02 -14.83 -0.87
C ASP A 37 11.04 -13.79 -0.31
N GLY A 38 10.43 -14.13 0.83
CA GLY A 38 9.45 -13.27 1.50
C GLY A 38 8.07 -13.21 0.85
N ARG A 39 7.81 -14.01 -0.21
CA ARG A 39 6.46 -14.14 -0.79
C ARG A 39 5.78 -15.42 -0.33
N ALA A 40 4.47 -15.30 -0.06
CA ALA A 40 3.63 -16.45 0.25
C ALA A 40 3.15 -17.18 -1.03
N SER A 41 3.03 -16.47 -2.15
CA SER A 41 2.64 -17.01 -3.45
C SER A 41 3.15 -16.15 -4.61
N ILE A 42 3.19 -16.73 -5.80
CA ILE A 42 3.41 -16.04 -7.06
C ILE A 42 2.38 -16.55 -8.07
N ASP A 43 1.81 -15.64 -8.85
CA ASP A 43 0.84 -15.91 -9.90
C ASP A 43 0.90 -14.76 -10.93
N THR A 44 0.13 -14.86 -12.01
CA THR A 44 0.08 -13.83 -13.06
C THR A 44 -0.35 -12.47 -12.54
N THR A 45 -1.22 -12.41 -11.53
CA THR A 45 -1.67 -11.15 -10.94
C THR A 45 -0.59 -10.55 -10.05
N ALA A 46 0.21 -11.37 -9.37
CA ALA A 46 1.38 -10.91 -8.62
C ALA A 46 2.39 -10.24 -9.55
N LEU A 47 2.66 -10.83 -10.72
CA LEU A 47 3.54 -10.24 -11.73
C LEU A 47 3.00 -8.89 -12.26
N LEU A 48 1.69 -8.82 -12.54
CA LEU A 48 1.04 -7.57 -12.95
C LEU A 48 1.10 -6.49 -11.86
N ARG A 49 0.91 -6.87 -10.59
CA ARG A 49 1.02 -5.94 -9.46
C ARG A 49 2.44 -5.42 -9.29
N ASP A 50 3.45 -6.24 -9.51
CA ASP A 50 4.85 -5.82 -9.44
C ASP A 50 5.17 -4.78 -10.51
N GLU A 51 4.77 -5.05 -11.75
CA GLU A 51 4.93 -4.12 -12.85
C GLU A 51 4.18 -2.80 -12.61
N ALA A 52 2.93 -2.88 -12.15
CA ALA A 52 2.14 -1.71 -11.79
C ALA A 52 2.80 -0.91 -10.65
N THR A 53 3.37 -1.58 -9.66
CA THR A 53 4.06 -0.95 -8.52
C THR A 53 5.26 -0.14 -8.98
N VAL A 54 6.06 -0.66 -9.92
CA VAL A 54 7.20 0.07 -10.51
C VAL A 54 6.71 1.33 -11.21
N ARG A 55 5.70 1.21 -12.08
CA ARG A 55 5.13 2.35 -12.81
C ARG A 55 4.52 3.41 -11.87
N ILE A 56 3.79 2.99 -10.84
CA ILE A 56 3.21 3.90 -9.85
C ILE A 56 4.31 4.62 -9.07
N ARG A 57 5.40 3.93 -8.70
CA ARG A 57 6.55 4.55 -8.02
C ARG A 57 7.13 5.69 -8.85
N GLU A 58 7.35 5.46 -10.15
CA GLU A 58 7.87 6.49 -11.07
C GLU A 58 6.94 7.71 -11.14
N LEU A 59 5.63 7.47 -11.23
CA LEU A 59 4.63 8.54 -11.23
C LEU A 59 4.63 9.33 -9.92
N VAL A 60 4.67 8.65 -8.78
CA VAL A 60 4.63 9.29 -7.45
C VAL A 60 5.89 10.10 -7.16
N GLN A 61 7.06 9.68 -7.65
CA GLN A 61 8.32 10.41 -7.48
C GLN A 61 8.30 11.81 -8.13
N THR A 62 7.47 12.00 -9.16
CA THR A 62 7.32 13.28 -9.86
C THR A 62 5.99 13.98 -9.55
N ALA A 63 5.16 13.37 -8.70
CA ALA A 63 3.86 13.91 -8.35
C ALA A 63 4.01 15.18 -7.49
N GLY A 64 3.24 16.21 -7.85
CA GLY A 64 3.09 17.42 -7.03
C GLY A 64 1.89 17.35 -6.07
N GLY A 65 1.78 18.37 -5.21
CA GLY A 65 0.70 18.50 -4.25
C GLY A 65 0.67 17.34 -3.25
N ARG A 66 -0.53 17.00 -2.77
CA ARG A 66 -0.69 16.05 -1.66
C ARG A 66 0.01 14.71 -1.88
N VAL A 67 -0.05 14.15 -3.09
CA VAL A 67 0.55 12.83 -3.36
C VAL A 67 2.07 12.88 -3.19
N GLY A 68 2.71 13.92 -3.72
CA GLY A 68 4.14 14.16 -3.54
C GLY A 68 4.52 14.44 -2.10
N ASP A 69 3.72 15.27 -1.40
CA ASP A 69 3.95 15.61 0.00
C ASP A 69 3.91 14.36 0.91
N TYR A 70 2.90 13.50 0.72
CA TYR A 70 2.78 12.25 1.46
C TYR A 70 3.95 11.29 1.17
N HIS A 71 4.35 11.18 -0.10
CA HIS A 71 5.48 10.33 -0.48
C HIS A 71 6.80 10.83 0.12
N ALA A 72 7.07 12.13 0.05
CA ALA A 72 8.24 12.74 0.66
C ALA A 72 8.26 12.56 2.18
N ALA A 73 7.11 12.76 2.84
CA ALA A 73 6.98 12.57 4.29
C ALA A 73 7.23 11.12 4.72
N TRP A 74 6.81 10.14 3.90
CA TRP A 74 7.04 8.72 4.19
C TRP A 74 8.50 8.30 4.03
N LEU A 75 9.23 8.89 3.07
CA LEU A 75 10.63 8.57 2.81
C LEU A 75 11.63 9.30 3.73
N ASP A 76 11.20 10.34 4.45
CA ASP A 76 12.05 11.10 5.38
C ASP A 76 12.25 10.37 6.72
N VAL A 77 13.05 9.31 6.68
CA VAL A 77 13.39 8.49 7.86
C VAL A 77 14.01 9.34 8.97
N HIS A 78 14.89 10.29 8.63
CA HIS A 78 15.53 11.13 9.66
C HIS A 78 14.50 11.95 10.44
N ALA A 79 13.54 12.56 9.76
CA ALA A 79 12.51 13.35 10.43
C ALA A 79 11.46 12.47 11.12
N ILE A 80 11.27 11.21 10.71
CA ILE A 80 10.47 10.23 11.45
C ILE A 80 11.18 9.87 12.76
N GLU A 81 12.46 9.47 12.70
CA GLU A 81 13.25 9.09 13.87
C GLU A 81 13.41 10.24 14.87
N ALA A 82 13.65 11.46 14.37
CA ALA A 82 13.76 12.65 15.22
C ALA A 82 12.47 12.97 16.00
N ARG A 83 11.29 12.63 15.44
CA ARG A 83 10.00 12.82 16.11
C ARG A 83 9.66 11.67 17.07
N GLY A 84 10.21 10.48 16.84
CA GLY A 84 10.00 9.30 17.68
C GLY A 84 8.53 9.09 18.01
N LEU A 85 8.22 8.86 19.29
CA LEU A 85 6.85 8.63 19.77
C LEU A 85 6.04 9.90 20.00
N ALA A 86 6.57 11.10 19.76
CA ALA A 86 5.84 12.34 20.03
C ALA A 86 4.45 12.40 19.37
N PRO A 87 4.25 11.96 18.10
CA PRO A 87 2.93 12.04 17.45
C PRO A 87 1.85 11.16 18.08
N ILE A 88 2.20 10.03 18.70
CA ILE A 88 1.22 9.07 19.25
C ILE A 88 0.88 9.34 20.74
N LYS A 89 1.67 10.18 21.43
CA LYS A 89 1.50 10.44 22.88
C LYS A 89 0.10 10.90 23.27
N THR A 90 -0.53 11.75 22.47
CA THR A 90 -1.89 12.26 22.75
C THR A 90 -2.92 11.14 22.78
N GLU A 91 -2.86 10.22 21.81
CA GLU A 91 -3.79 9.08 21.75
C GLU A 91 -3.51 8.09 22.89
N LEU A 92 -2.24 7.82 23.20
CA LEU A 92 -1.89 6.98 24.34
C LEU A 92 -2.37 7.58 25.67
N ALA A 93 -2.28 8.90 25.85
CA ALA A 93 -2.81 9.58 27.02
C ALA A 93 -4.35 9.50 27.08
N ALA A 94 -5.03 9.61 25.94
CA ALA A 94 -6.48 9.45 25.85
C ALA A 94 -6.93 8.04 26.23
N ILE A 95 -6.16 7.01 25.87
CA ILE A 95 -6.40 5.61 26.26
C ILE A 95 -6.10 5.41 27.75
N ALA A 96 -4.98 5.94 28.25
CA ALA A 96 -4.59 5.82 29.66
C ALA A 96 -5.59 6.50 30.61
N GLY A 97 -6.31 7.52 30.15
CA GLY A 97 -7.35 8.20 30.91
C GLY A 97 -8.69 7.45 31.00
N ILE A 98 -8.83 6.26 30.41
CA ILE A 98 -10.07 5.47 30.46
C ILE A 98 -10.19 4.78 31.82
N GLY A 99 -11.04 5.33 32.69
CA GLY A 99 -11.28 4.78 34.04
C GLY A 99 -12.48 3.84 34.19
N ASP A 100 -13.40 3.82 33.21
CA ASP A 100 -14.63 3.04 33.32
C ASP A 100 -15.18 2.54 31.97
N ARG A 101 -16.21 1.67 32.02
CA ARG A 101 -16.83 1.07 30.83
C ARG A 101 -17.52 2.08 29.93
N LYS A 102 -18.04 3.18 30.49
CA LYS A 102 -18.71 4.23 29.73
C LYS A 102 -17.69 5.07 28.94
N ALA A 103 -16.58 5.42 29.57
CA ALA A 103 -15.43 6.08 28.96
C ALA A 103 -14.80 5.20 27.87
N LEU A 104 -14.70 3.88 28.11
CA LEU A 104 -14.24 2.92 27.10
C LEU A 104 -15.18 2.89 25.88
N ALA A 105 -16.49 2.72 26.10
CA ALA A 105 -17.48 2.70 25.02
C ALA A 105 -17.47 4.02 24.22
N ALA A 106 -17.30 5.15 24.89
CA ALA A 106 -17.19 6.45 24.24
C ALA A 106 -15.88 6.61 23.45
N HIS A 107 -14.75 6.10 23.94
CA HIS A 107 -13.48 6.10 23.20
C HIS A 107 -13.58 5.25 21.95
N LEU A 108 -14.05 4.00 22.07
CA LEU A 108 -14.25 3.07 20.96
C LEU A 108 -15.22 3.63 19.91
N GLY A 109 -16.33 4.24 20.33
CA GLY A 109 -17.29 4.86 19.39
C GLY A 109 -16.72 6.06 18.62
N ARG A 110 -15.69 6.73 19.15
CA ARG A 110 -14.95 7.78 18.42
C ARG A 110 -13.85 7.18 17.55
N SER A 111 -13.13 6.16 18.02
CA SER A 111 -11.97 5.61 17.33
C SER A 111 -12.33 4.66 16.19
N MET A 112 -13.44 3.92 16.25
CA MET A 112 -13.92 3.06 15.16
C MET A 112 -14.36 3.85 13.91
N ARG A 113 -14.52 5.18 14.02
CA ARG A 113 -14.72 6.05 12.85
C ARG A 113 -13.40 6.43 12.17
N LEU A 114 -12.24 6.11 12.75
CA LEU A 114 -10.91 6.53 12.25
C LEU A 114 -10.38 5.67 11.11
N ASP A 115 -11.04 4.56 10.77
CA ASP A 115 -10.60 3.66 9.68
C ASP A 115 -10.88 4.25 8.27
N ASP A 116 -11.43 5.47 8.17
CA ASP A 116 -11.63 6.19 6.90
C ASP A 116 -10.48 7.14 6.52
N GLY A 117 -9.37 7.13 7.27
CA GLY A 117 -8.16 7.89 6.93
C GLY A 117 -8.29 9.40 7.10
N GLY A 118 -9.24 9.87 7.92
CA GLY A 118 -9.64 11.29 7.96
C GLY A 118 -9.66 11.97 9.33
N ASN A 119 -8.68 11.78 10.24
CA ASN A 119 -8.62 12.66 11.43
C ASN A 119 -8.17 14.08 11.06
N SER A 120 -9.15 14.92 10.72
CA SER A 120 -9.03 16.34 10.45
C SER A 120 -9.18 17.22 11.71
N ARG A 121 -8.98 16.68 12.92
CA ARG A 121 -9.00 17.48 14.17
C ARG A 121 -7.67 17.57 14.92
N GLY A 122 -6.59 17.09 14.34
CA GLY A 122 -5.25 17.58 14.64
C GLY A 122 -4.74 18.30 13.41
N LYS A 123 -4.45 19.60 13.49
CA LYS A 123 -3.69 20.30 12.44
C LYS A 123 -2.38 19.53 12.27
N ALA A 124 -2.27 18.74 11.20
CA ALA A 124 -1.02 18.07 10.93
C ALA A 124 0.03 19.15 10.65
N PRO A 125 1.23 19.07 11.25
CA PRO A 125 2.27 20.09 11.09
C PRO A 125 2.82 20.22 9.66
N TRP A 126 2.41 19.34 8.73
CA TRP A 126 2.72 19.43 7.30
C TRP A 126 1.69 20.22 6.49
N ALA A 127 0.60 20.71 7.09
CA ALA A 127 -0.37 21.58 6.41
C ALA A 127 0.29 22.94 6.09
N CYS A 128 0.95 23.00 4.93
CA CYS A 128 1.56 24.20 4.38
C CYS A 128 0.50 25.30 4.25
N GLY A 129 0.75 26.44 4.88
CA GLY A 129 -0.20 27.55 5.00
C GLY A 129 -0.58 28.13 3.64
N SER A 130 -1.86 28.00 3.29
CA SER A 130 -2.50 28.81 2.25
C SER A 130 -3.61 29.66 2.85
N THR A 131 -3.29 30.44 3.88
CA THR A 131 -4.13 31.59 4.26
C THR A 131 -3.87 32.72 3.26
N ARG A 132 -4.46 32.60 2.06
CA ARG A 132 -4.68 33.78 1.22
C ARG A 132 -5.76 34.60 1.93
N ALA A 133 -5.34 35.59 2.71
CA ALA A 133 -6.22 36.54 3.36
C ALA A 133 -7.01 37.31 2.27
N SER A 134 -8.27 36.92 2.07
CA SER A 134 -9.26 37.74 1.39
C SER A 134 -9.61 38.90 2.32
N THR A 135 -8.86 39.99 2.22
CA THR A 135 -9.24 41.26 2.81
C THR A 135 -8.78 42.35 1.87
N THR A 136 -9.69 42.87 1.05
CA THR A 136 -9.88 44.30 0.76
C THR A 136 -11.12 44.43 -0.11
N ALA A 137 -12.27 44.63 0.53
CA ALA A 137 -13.37 45.40 -0.05
C ALA A 137 -13.37 46.75 0.66
N THR A 138 -13.60 47.82 -0.09
CA THR A 138 -13.73 49.24 0.32
C THR A 138 -12.50 50.12 0.08
N ALA A 139 -12.36 50.59 -1.16
CA ALA A 139 -11.94 51.96 -1.43
C ALA A 139 -12.83 52.52 -2.54
N MET A 140 -13.79 53.34 -2.11
CA MET A 140 -14.73 54.13 -2.89
C MET A 140 -14.04 55.40 -3.42
N ARG A 141 -14.53 55.94 -4.55
CA ARG A 141 -14.30 57.27 -5.19
C ARG A 141 -13.13 57.44 -6.18
N ARG A 142 -13.54 57.56 -7.45
CA ARG A 142 -13.08 58.39 -8.60
C ARG A 142 -13.49 57.57 -9.82
N THR A 143 -14.56 57.83 -10.55
CA THR A 143 -15.13 59.08 -11.10
C THR A 143 -16.63 59.13 -10.95
#